data_AF-A0A8T9Q6Q2-F1
#
_entry.id   AF-A0A8T9Q6Q2-F1
#
_cell.length_a   1.000
_cell.length_b   1.000
_cell.length_c   1.000
_cell.angle_alpha   90.00
_cell.angle_beta   90.00
_cell.angle_gamma   90.00
#
_symmetry.space_group_name_H-M   'P 1'
#
loop_
_entity.id
_entity.type
_entity.pdbx_description
1 polymer ?
#
loop_
_entity_poly.entity_id
_entity_poly.type
_entity_poly.pdbx_seq_one_letter_code
_entity_poly.pdbx_strand_id
1 'polypeptide(L)'
;MSYVGKNIRKIRTVKKLSQAAFAELFGLARPSVGAYEEGRSEPKMETLIQIAQHFGLSVDLLLTKELTVNELYHFDIFQKDAAPAPAAVPTASADQQANVTPFVPAARLLEYIVQHHSAAFLDALPRLRFPTSWARLPGHLK
;
A
#
# COMPACT_ATOMS: atom_id res chain seq x y z
N MET A 1 -4.17 16.75 25.11
CA MET A 1 -5.50 16.58 24.47
C MET A 1 -5.52 15.23 23.78
N SER A 2 -6.65 14.53 23.84
CA SER A 2 -6.83 13.22 23.19
C SER A 2 -6.84 13.36 21.67
N TYR A 3 -6.11 12.49 20.95
CA TYR A 3 -6.08 12.47 19.48
C TYR A 3 -7.36 11.88 18.87
N VAL A 4 -8.11 11.10 19.67
CA VAL A 4 -9.27 10.33 19.25
C VAL A 4 -10.35 11.19 18.59
N GLY A 5 -10.80 12.25 19.25
CA GLY A 5 -11.87 13.10 18.72
C GLY A 5 -11.52 13.75 17.39
N LYS A 6 -10.29 14.24 17.26
CA LYS A 6 -9.76 14.82 16.02
C LYS A 6 -9.70 13.77 14.91
N ASN A 7 -9.25 12.56 15.24
CA ASN A 7 -9.14 11.45 14.31
C ASN A 7 -10.51 10.97 13.82
N ILE A 8 -11.51 10.87 14.70
CA ILE A 8 -12.90 10.56 14.32
C ILE A 8 -13.43 11.60 13.34
N ARG A 9 -13.25 12.89 13.64
CA ARG A 9 -13.67 13.98 12.74
C ARG A 9 -12.96 13.90 11.39
N LYS A 10 -11.65 13.61 11.39
CA LYS A 10 -10.84 13.45 10.18
C LYS A 10 -11.34 12.31 9.31
N ILE A 11 -11.51 11.12 9.89
CA ILE A 11 -12.07 9.95 9.20
C ILE A 11 -13.42 10.30 8.58
N ARG A 12 -14.33 10.86 9.38
CA ARG A 12 -15.69 11.21 8.95
C ARG A 12 -15.68 12.17 7.76
N THR A 13 -14.92 13.25 7.85
CA THR A 13 -14.84 14.28 6.80
C THR A 13 -14.22 13.75 5.51
N VAL A 14 -13.14 12.97 5.62
CA VAL A 14 -12.47 12.36 4.46
C VAL A 14 -13.38 11.35 3.74
N LYS A 15 -14.14 10.56 4.50
CA LYS A 15 -15.12 9.60 3.97
C LYS A 15 -16.46 10.25 3.61
N LYS A 16 -16.58 11.58 3.69
CA LYS A 16 -17.79 12.37 3.38
C LYS A 16 -19.04 11.93 4.14
N LEU A 17 -18.88 11.54 5.40
CA LEU A 17 -19.97 11.10 6.27
C LEU A 17 -20.52 12.26 7.11
N SER A 18 -21.83 12.28 7.33
CA SER A 18 -22.43 13.15 8.35
C SER A 18 -22.23 12.55 9.74
N GLN A 19 -22.40 13.35 10.81
CA GLN A 19 -22.33 12.79 12.18
C GLN A 19 -23.42 11.74 12.42
N ALA A 20 -24.60 11.88 11.79
CA ALA A 20 -25.66 10.89 11.85
C ALA A 20 -25.26 9.59 11.13
N ALA A 21 -24.76 9.69 9.90
CA ALA A 21 -24.33 8.52 9.12
C ALA A 21 -23.17 7.77 9.81
N PHE A 22 -22.21 8.50 10.39
CA PHE A 22 -21.14 7.87 11.17
C PHE A 22 -21.69 7.18 12.42
N ALA A 23 -22.67 7.78 13.10
CA ALA A 23 -23.30 7.17 14.26
C ALA A 23 -24.02 5.87 13.89
N GLU A 24 -24.76 5.85 12.78
CA GLU A 24 -25.46 4.67 12.26
C GLU A 24 -24.50 3.51 11.96
N LEU A 25 -23.32 3.78 11.39
CA LEU A 25 -22.32 2.74 11.08
C LEU A 25 -21.85 1.95 12.31
N PHE A 26 -21.81 2.60 13.48
CA PHE A 26 -21.26 2.02 14.71
C PHE A 26 -22.31 1.84 15.81
N GLY A 27 -23.60 1.97 15.48
CA GLY A 27 -24.68 1.83 16.46
C GLY A 27 -24.64 2.88 17.59
N LEU A 28 -24.15 4.08 17.29
CA LEU A 28 -24.01 5.18 18.25
C LEU A 28 -25.17 6.17 18.11
N ALA A 29 -25.37 6.99 19.14
CA ALA A 29 -26.24 8.16 19.03
C ALA A 29 -25.49 9.32 18.34
N ARG A 30 -26.16 10.06 17.45
CA ARG A 30 -25.59 11.24 16.77
C ARG A 30 -24.97 12.27 17.73
N PRO A 31 -25.55 12.59 18.91
CA PRO A 31 -24.92 13.46 19.89
C PRO A 31 -23.60 12.93 20.46
N SER A 32 -23.46 11.60 20.60
CA SER A 32 -22.22 10.97 21.09
C SER A 32 -21.07 11.23 20.14
N VAL A 33 -21.29 11.12 18.83
CA VAL A 33 -20.27 11.43 17.81
C VAL A 33 -19.82 12.88 17.93
N GLY A 34 -20.76 13.83 18.07
CA GLY A 34 -20.41 15.25 18.28
C GLY A 34 -19.60 15.48 19.56
N ALA A 35 -19.99 14.83 20.67
CA ALA A 35 -19.25 14.92 21.93
C ALA A 35 -17.83 14.32 21.82
N TYR A 36 -17.64 13.24 21.06
CA TYR A 36 -16.32 12.69 20.76
C TYR A 36 -15.47 13.67 19.94
N GLU A 37 -16.02 14.23 18.85
CA GLU A 37 -15.29 15.16 17.98
C GLU A 37 -14.88 16.46 18.69
N GLU A 38 -15.66 16.91 19.67
CA GLU A 38 -15.39 18.08 20.49
C GLU A 38 -14.53 17.76 21.72
N GLY A 39 -14.23 16.49 21.98
CA GLY A 39 -13.46 16.05 23.15
C GLY A 39 -14.21 16.18 24.48
N ARG A 40 -15.55 16.30 24.45
CA ARG A 40 -16.39 16.32 25.66
C ARG A 40 -16.58 14.94 26.27
N SER A 41 -16.41 13.89 25.48
CA SER A 41 -16.42 12.50 25.93
C SER A 41 -15.47 11.67 25.07
N GLU A 42 -15.12 10.48 25.55
CA GLU A 42 -14.33 9.52 24.77
C GLU A 42 -15.17 8.28 24.40
N PRO A 43 -14.93 7.68 23.22
CA PRO A 43 -15.57 6.43 22.84
C PRO A 43 -15.08 5.29 23.72
N LYS A 44 -15.92 4.25 23.89
CA LYS A 44 -15.48 3.01 24.54
C LYS A 44 -14.42 2.32 23.68
N MET A 45 -13.58 1.51 24.32
CA MET A 45 -12.56 0.72 23.61
C MET A 45 -13.16 -0.16 22.51
N GLU A 46 -14.32 -0.78 22.76
CA GLU A 46 -15.06 -1.55 21.76
C GLU A 46 -15.40 -0.74 20.50
N THR A 47 -15.86 0.50 20.68
CA THR A 47 -16.16 1.42 19.57
C THR A 47 -14.89 1.80 18.81
N LEU A 48 -13.78 2.04 19.50
CA LEU A 48 -12.49 2.33 18.86
C LEU A 48 -12.00 1.16 18.00
N ILE A 49 -12.14 -0.07 18.52
CA ILE A 49 -11.80 -1.30 17.79
C ILE A 49 -12.66 -1.42 16.52
N GLN A 50 -13.98 -1.19 16.63
CA GLN A 50 -14.89 -1.24 15.49
C GLN A 50 -14.55 -0.18 14.42
N ILE A 51 -14.26 1.06 14.82
CA ILE A 51 -13.83 2.12 13.91
C ILE A 51 -12.54 1.73 13.20
N ALA A 52 -11.55 1.26 13.97
CA ALA A 52 -10.25 0.84 13.43
C ALA A 52 -10.42 -0.28 12.39
N GLN A 53 -11.17 -1.33 12.72
CA GLN A 53 -11.44 -2.45 11.81
C GLN A 53 -12.20 -2.01 10.56
N HIS A 54 -13.22 -1.16 10.69
CA HIS A 54 -14.04 -0.72 9.56
C HIS A 54 -13.24 0.10 8.54
N PHE A 55 -12.29 0.92 9.01
CA PHE A 55 -11.46 1.77 8.13
C PHE A 55 -10.08 1.18 7.81
N GLY A 56 -9.79 -0.05 8.26
CA GLY A 56 -8.51 -0.72 8.02
C GLY A 56 -7.33 -0.07 8.74
N LEU A 57 -7.57 0.55 9.90
CA LEU A 57 -6.55 1.23 10.71
C LEU A 57 -6.19 0.39 11.94
N SER A 58 -5.04 0.66 12.56
CA SER A 58 -4.75 0.14 13.89
C SER A 58 -5.34 1.05 14.97
N VAL A 59 -5.75 0.46 16.11
CA VAL A 59 -6.26 1.22 17.25
C VAL A 59 -5.18 2.14 17.82
N ASP A 60 -3.93 1.70 17.83
CA ASP A 60 -2.78 2.52 18.22
C ASP A 60 -2.73 3.84 17.43
N LEU A 61 -2.92 3.76 16.11
CA LEU A 61 -2.89 4.94 15.23
C LEU A 61 -3.95 5.98 15.59
N LEU A 62 -5.12 5.53 16.07
CA LEU A 62 -6.20 6.40 16.52
C LEU A 62 -5.87 7.13 17.83
N LEU A 63 -4.99 6.54 18.65
CA LEU A 63 -4.68 6.99 20.01
C LEU A 63 -3.38 7.81 20.08
N THR A 64 -2.37 7.48 19.27
CA THR A 64 -1.00 7.98 19.47
C THR A 64 -0.64 9.20 18.64
N LYS A 65 -1.34 9.49 17.54
CA LYS A 65 -1.06 10.64 16.67
C LYS A 65 -2.28 11.13 15.89
N GLU A 66 -2.16 12.30 15.26
CA GLU A 66 -3.18 12.81 14.34
C GLU A 66 -3.10 12.11 12.97
N LEU A 67 -4.25 11.66 12.47
CA LEU A 67 -4.36 10.97 11.18
C LEU A 67 -4.18 11.92 10.00
N THR A 68 -3.38 11.46 9.04
CA THR A 68 -3.21 12.10 7.74
C THR A 68 -4.19 11.54 6.70
N VAL A 69 -4.38 12.26 5.60
CA VAL A 69 -5.22 11.77 4.49
C VAL A 69 -4.60 10.53 3.83
N ASN A 70 -3.27 10.44 3.80
CA ASN A 70 -2.55 9.31 3.22
C ASN A 70 -2.87 7.98 3.94
N GLU A 71 -2.89 8.02 5.27
CA GLU A 71 -3.20 6.85 6.12
C GLU A 71 -4.64 6.36 5.97
N LEU A 72 -5.58 7.24 5.57
CA LEU A 72 -6.99 6.91 5.40
C LEU A 72 -7.33 6.29 4.04
N TYR A 73 -6.47 6.51 3.04
CA TYR A 73 -6.66 6.02 1.68
C TYR A 73 -5.69 4.90 1.32
N HIS A 74 -4.72 4.58 2.17
CA HIS A 74 -3.70 3.55 1.89
C HIS A 74 -3.19 3.70 0.46
N PHE A 75 -2.62 4.86 0.11
CA PHE A 75 -1.94 5.06 -1.19
C PHE A 75 -0.66 4.22 -1.31
N ASP A 76 -0.57 3.10 -0.59
CA ASP A 76 0.41 2.03 -0.67
C ASP A 76 0.32 1.27 -2.01
N ILE A 77 0.10 2.01 -3.11
CA ILE A 77 0.37 1.56 -4.48
C ILE A 77 1.84 1.13 -4.60
N PHE A 78 2.71 1.60 -3.69
CA PHE A 78 4.15 1.31 -3.65
C PHE A 78 4.63 0.55 -2.41
N GLN A 79 3.78 0.17 -1.44
CA GLN A 79 4.21 -0.60 -0.26
C GLN A 79 3.80 -2.07 -0.29
N LYS A 80 3.73 -2.63 -1.49
CA LYS A 80 3.73 -4.09 -1.69
C LYS A 80 5.12 -4.62 -2.02
N ASP A 81 6.16 -4.08 -1.38
CA ASP A 81 7.52 -4.65 -1.43
C ASP A 81 8.07 -5.07 -0.06
N ALA A 82 7.27 -4.97 1.01
CA ALA A 82 7.58 -5.62 2.30
C ALA A 82 6.78 -6.93 2.45
N ALA A 83 6.55 -7.65 1.35
CA ALA A 83 6.39 -9.09 1.49
C ALA A 83 7.68 -9.63 2.13
N PRO A 84 7.63 -10.53 3.12
CA PRO A 84 8.82 -11.30 3.46
C PRO A 84 9.33 -11.87 2.15
N ALA A 85 10.60 -11.57 1.81
CA ALA A 85 11.22 -11.96 0.55
C ALA A 85 10.71 -13.35 0.17
N PRO A 86 9.95 -13.51 -0.94
CA PRO A 86 9.39 -14.79 -1.29
C PRO A 86 10.55 -15.77 -1.32
N ALA A 87 10.45 -16.80 -0.49
CA ALA A 87 11.47 -17.82 -0.32
C ALA A 87 12.02 -18.21 -1.69
N ALA A 88 13.32 -17.93 -1.90
CA ALA A 88 14.13 -18.24 -3.08
C ALA A 88 13.30 -18.70 -4.30
N VAL A 89 12.59 -17.77 -4.93
CA VAL A 89 12.12 -18.01 -6.29
C VAL A 89 13.37 -18.26 -7.14
N PRO A 90 13.46 -19.39 -7.87
CA PRO A 90 14.57 -19.61 -8.78
C PRO A 90 14.54 -18.49 -9.82
N THR A 91 15.38 -17.49 -9.61
CA THR A 91 15.53 -16.37 -10.51
C THR A 91 16.31 -16.88 -11.70
N ALA A 92 15.83 -16.61 -12.92
CA ALA A 92 16.54 -17.01 -14.12
C ALA A 92 17.95 -16.40 -14.11
N SER A 93 18.92 -17.09 -14.70
CA SER A 93 20.33 -16.67 -14.64
C SER A 93 20.55 -15.28 -15.27
N ALA A 94 19.64 -14.86 -16.17
CA ALA A 94 19.66 -13.53 -16.79
C ALA A 94 19.34 -12.39 -15.80
N ASP A 95 18.45 -12.61 -14.83
CA ASP A 95 18.07 -11.60 -13.83
C ASP A 95 19.22 -11.30 -12.86
N GLN A 96 20.20 -12.21 -12.75
CA GLN A 96 21.40 -12.04 -11.93
C GLN A 96 22.50 -11.22 -12.62
N GLN A 97 22.40 -10.98 -13.94
CA GLN A 97 23.44 -10.28 -14.71
C GLN A 97 22.94 -8.91 -15.19
N ALA A 98 23.59 -7.87 -14.67
CA ALA A 98 23.28 -6.45 -14.93
C ALA A 98 23.64 -6.02 -16.37
N ASN A 99 22.87 -6.49 -17.35
CA ASN A 99 22.78 -6.04 -18.76
C ASN A 99 22.22 -7.12 -19.70
N VAL A 100 21.74 -8.25 -19.18
CA VAL A 100 21.22 -9.35 -19.99
C VAL A 100 19.72 -9.47 -19.76
N THR A 101 18.94 -9.54 -20.83
CA THR A 101 17.48 -9.72 -20.75
C THR A 101 17.05 -10.82 -21.73
N PRO A 102 16.22 -11.79 -21.29
CA PRO A 102 15.69 -12.81 -22.19
C PRO A 102 14.75 -12.15 -23.22
N PHE A 103 14.95 -12.50 -24.49
CA PHE A 103 14.13 -12.04 -25.60
C PHE A 103 13.14 -13.12 -25.98
N VAL A 104 11.87 -12.73 -26.11
CA VAL A 104 10.79 -13.62 -26.57
C VAL A 104 10.54 -13.33 -28.05
N PRO A 105 10.98 -14.20 -28.98
CA PRO A 105 10.62 -14.05 -30.39
C PRO A 105 9.11 -14.18 -30.56
N ALA A 106 8.53 -13.48 -31.55
CA ALA A 106 7.10 -13.55 -31.84
C ALA A 106 6.60 -15.01 -32.03
N ALA A 107 7.44 -15.87 -32.61
CA ALA A 107 7.16 -17.30 -32.80
C ALA A 107 6.95 -18.09 -31.48
N ARG A 108 7.49 -17.61 -30.35
CA ARG A 108 7.40 -18.26 -29.03
C ARG A 108 6.51 -17.49 -28.04
N LEU A 109 5.72 -16.52 -28.52
CA LEU A 109 4.88 -15.69 -27.65
C LEU A 109 3.84 -16.51 -26.88
N LEU A 110 3.22 -17.51 -27.54
CA LEU A 110 2.22 -18.38 -26.89
C LEU A 110 2.85 -19.25 -25.80
N GLU A 111 4.02 -19.83 -26.06
CA GLU A 111 4.79 -20.60 -25.07
C GLU A 111 5.14 -19.72 -23.86
N TYR A 112 5.55 -18.48 -24.11
CA TYR A 112 5.86 -17.51 -23.05
C TYR A 112 4.65 -17.19 -22.18
N ILE A 113 3.47 -16.93 -22.77
CA ILE A 113 2.25 -16.66 -21.99
C ILE A 113 1.98 -17.79 -20.98
N VAL A 114 2.17 -19.04 -21.40
CA VAL A 114 1.93 -20.21 -20.55
C VAL A 114 3.07 -20.44 -19.55
N GLN A 115 4.33 -20.29 -19.97
CA GLN A 115 5.51 -20.74 -19.22
C GLN A 115 6.37 -19.61 -18.65
N HIS A 116 5.89 -18.36 -18.63
CA HIS A 116 6.62 -17.21 -18.08
C HIS A 116 7.06 -17.38 -16.63
N HIS A 117 6.40 -18.26 -15.87
CA HIS A 117 6.73 -18.56 -14.47
C HIS A 117 7.84 -19.63 -14.31
N SER A 118 8.30 -20.26 -15.40
CA SER A 118 9.31 -21.32 -15.38
C SER A 118 10.71 -20.75 -15.65
N ALA A 119 11.61 -20.84 -14.67
CA ALA A 119 12.99 -20.39 -14.81
C ALA A 119 13.76 -21.13 -15.93
N ALA A 120 13.53 -22.43 -16.08
CA ALA A 120 14.16 -23.24 -17.13
C ALA A 120 13.75 -22.80 -18.54
N PHE A 121 12.49 -22.39 -18.71
CA PHE A 121 12.00 -21.84 -19.98
C PHE A 121 12.64 -20.48 -20.28
N LEU A 122 12.67 -19.59 -19.29
CA LEU A 122 13.28 -18.26 -19.43
C LEU A 122 14.79 -18.35 -19.73
N ASP A 123 15.50 -19.31 -19.12
CA ASP A 123 16.94 -19.52 -19.35
C ASP A 123 17.26 -20.05 -20.76
N ALA A 124 16.31 -20.74 -21.40
CA ALA A 124 16.43 -21.27 -22.76
C ALA A 124 16.10 -20.23 -23.85
N LEU A 125 15.61 -19.04 -23.48
CA LEU A 125 15.36 -17.96 -24.44
C LEU A 125 16.67 -17.32 -24.91
N PRO A 126 16.72 -16.84 -26.18
CA PRO A 126 17.84 -16.04 -26.65
C PRO A 126 17.99 -14.79 -25.78
N ARG A 127 19.23 -14.40 -25.52
CA ARG A 127 19.55 -13.30 -24.61
C ARG A 127 19.95 -12.06 -25.40
N LEU A 128 19.39 -10.91 -25.03
CA LEU A 128 19.85 -9.62 -25.52
C LEU A 128 20.77 -9.00 -24.48
N ARG A 129 21.88 -8.44 -24.97
CA ARG A 129 22.78 -7.64 -24.15
C ARG A 129 22.57 -6.19 -24.49
N PHE A 130 22.14 -5.40 -23.50
CA PHE A 130 22.11 -3.96 -23.67
C PHE A 130 23.53 -3.40 -23.52
N PRO A 131 23.95 -2.48 -24.40
CA PRO A 131 25.20 -1.75 -24.20
C PRO A 131 25.04 -0.81 -23.00
N THR A 132 25.30 -1.31 -21.80
CA THR A 132 25.38 -0.48 -20.59
C THR A 132 26.68 0.31 -20.59
N SER A 133 26.71 1.38 -21.39
CA SER A 133 27.59 2.52 -21.16
C SER A 133 26.75 3.78 -20.95
N TRP A 134 25.87 3.76 -19.94
CA TRP A 134 25.71 4.98 -19.15
C TRP A 134 27.00 5.11 -18.32
N ALA A 135 28.10 5.47 -18.99
CA ALA A 135 29.15 6.17 -18.29
C ALA A 135 28.49 7.48 -17.86
N ARG A 136 28.37 7.70 -16.54
CA ARG A 136 28.09 9.03 -16.00
C ARG A 136 28.97 10.02 -16.75
N LEU A 137 28.40 10.80 -17.68
CA LEU A 137 29.09 11.96 -18.22
C LEU A 137 29.29 12.91 -17.04
N PRO A 138 30.55 13.23 -16.64
CA PRO A 138 30.77 14.16 -15.56
C PRO A 138 30.40 15.56 -16.05
N GLY A 139 29.37 16.12 -15.42
CA GLY A 139 29.08 17.54 -15.47
C GLY A 139 28.04 17.94 -16.51
N HIS A 140 26.88 18.36 -16.02
CA HIS A 140 26.26 19.64 -16.37
C HIS A 140 25.20 19.96 -15.29
N LEU A 141 25.67 20.40 -14.12
CA LEU A 141 24.91 21.34 -13.29
C LEU A 141 25.45 22.73 -13.66
N LYS A 142 24.69 23.45 -14.46
CA LYS A 142 24.61 24.91 -14.42
C LYS A 142 23.13 25.27 -14.42
#